data_AF-A0A945LDR6-F1
#
_entry.id   AF-A0A945LDR6-F1
#
_cell.length_a   1.000
_cell.length_b   1.000
_cell.length_c   1.000
_cell.angle_alpha   90.00
_cell.angle_beta   90.00
_cell.angle_gamma   90.00
#
_symmetry.space_group_name_H-M   'P 1'
#
loop_
_entity.id
_entity.type
_entity.pdbx_description
1 polymer ?
#
loop_
_entity_poly.entity_id
_entity_poly.type
_entity_poly.pdbx_seq_one_letter_code
_entity_poly.pdbx_strand_id
1 'polypeptide(L)'
;MQQYLDLMTRVMKEGTLKEDRTGTGTKSVFGHQMRFDLSEGFPCVTTKKLHLKSIIHELLWFLKGDTNIKYLKENGVRIWDEWADENGDLGHVYGYQWRSWPAPDGKHIDQITQVVEALKNNPDSR
;
A
#
# COMPACT_ATOMS: atom_id res chain seq x y z
N MET A 1 -13.20 -7.68 -12.63
CA MET A 1 -12.08 -6.73 -12.84
C MET A 1 -11.37 -7.07 -14.14
N GLN A 2 -12.02 -6.78 -15.27
CA GLN A 2 -11.38 -6.93 -16.57
C GLN A 2 -10.14 -6.02 -16.66
N GLN A 3 -10.22 -4.83 -16.05
CA GLN A 3 -9.15 -3.83 -15.97
C GLN A 3 -7.80 -4.42 -15.48
N TYR A 4 -7.84 -5.26 -14.43
CA TYR A 4 -6.64 -5.91 -13.90
C TYR A 4 -6.05 -6.94 -14.88
N LEU A 5 -6.90 -7.73 -15.54
CA LEU A 5 -6.46 -8.70 -16.55
C LEU A 5 -5.95 -8.03 -17.82
N ASP A 6 -6.50 -6.88 -18.18
CA ASP A 6 -6.05 -6.07 -19.31
C ASP A 6 -4.65 -5.51 -19.03
N LEU A 7 -4.39 -5.02 -17.82
CA LEU A 7 -3.05 -4.60 -17.40
C LEU A 7 -2.05 -5.76 -17.48
N MET A 8 -2.39 -6.93 -16.92
CA MET A 8 -1.52 -8.11 -17.02
C MET A 8 -1.23 -8.48 -18.48
N THR A 9 -2.25 -8.47 -19.34
CA THR A 9 -2.12 -8.73 -20.78
C THR A 9 -1.21 -7.70 -21.46
N ARG A 10 -1.38 -6.41 -21.13
CA ARG A 10 -0.57 -5.31 -21.65
C ARG A 10 0.90 -5.48 -21.28
N VAL A 11 1.20 -5.73 -20.00
CA VAL A 11 2.57 -6.00 -19.53
C VAL A 11 3.18 -7.18 -20.30
N MET A 12 2.43 -8.27 -20.45
CA MET A 12 2.90 -9.49 -21.12
C MET A 12 3.08 -9.33 -22.62
N LYS A 13 2.34 -8.46 -23.30
CA LYS A 13 2.48 -8.24 -24.75
C LYS A 13 3.47 -7.12 -25.08
N GLU A 14 3.31 -5.96 -24.44
CA GLU A 14 3.99 -4.71 -24.81
C GLU A 14 5.22 -4.39 -23.96
N GLY A 15 5.38 -5.03 -22.80
CA GLY A 15 6.44 -4.63 -21.87
C GLY A 15 7.86 -4.86 -22.41
N THR A 16 8.80 -4.07 -21.92
CA THR A 16 10.24 -4.21 -22.20
C THR A 16 10.89 -5.05 -21.11
N LEU A 17 11.85 -5.89 -21.47
CA LEU A 17 12.67 -6.62 -20.49
C LEU A 17 13.58 -5.65 -19.75
N LYS A 18 13.64 -5.77 -18.43
CA LYS A 18 14.47 -4.95 -17.55
C LYS A 18 15.03 -5.77 -16.40
N GLU A 19 16.27 -5.51 -16.05
CA GLU A 19 16.84 -5.97 -14.78
C GLU A 19 16.22 -5.20 -13.61
N ASP A 20 16.19 -5.82 -12.44
CA ASP A 20 15.67 -5.24 -11.20
C ASP A 20 16.67 -5.43 -10.05
N ARG A 21 16.44 -4.76 -8.92
CA ARG A 21 17.34 -4.78 -7.75
C ARG A 21 17.56 -6.18 -7.17
N THR A 22 16.61 -7.11 -7.33
CA THR A 22 16.73 -8.50 -6.86
C THR A 22 17.49 -9.41 -7.81
N GLY A 23 17.78 -8.95 -9.03
CA GLY A 23 18.46 -9.76 -10.06
C GLY A 23 17.57 -10.81 -10.72
N THR A 24 16.24 -10.75 -10.56
CA THR A 24 15.29 -11.71 -11.13
C THR A 24 14.96 -11.39 -12.59
N GLY A 25 14.87 -10.10 -12.91
CA GLY A 25 14.41 -9.62 -14.20
C GLY A 25 12.89 -9.46 -14.29
N THR A 26 12.44 -8.49 -15.08
CA THR A 26 11.03 -8.11 -15.21
C THR A 26 10.66 -7.80 -16.64
N LYS A 27 9.36 -7.91 -16.96
CA LYS A 27 8.76 -7.30 -18.15
C LYS A 27 7.95 -6.09 -17.66
N SER A 28 8.22 -4.90 -18.21
CA SER A 28 7.73 -3.64 -17.65
C SER A 28 7.11 -2.73 -18.71
N VAL A 29 5.97 -2.11 -18.36
CA VAL A 29 5.41 -0.95 -19.06
C VAL A 29 5.46 0.25 -18.12
N PHE A 30 5.57 1.46 -18.67
CA PHE A 30 5.57 2.70 -17.89
C PHE A 30 4.29 3.49 -18.15
N GLY A 31 3.65 3.98 -17.08
CA GLY A 31 2.39 4.71 -17.16
C GLY A 31 1.19 3.81 -17.49
N HIS A 32 0.37 3.54 -16.46
CA HIS A 32 -0.91 2.86 -16.62
C HIS A 32 -1.91 3.41 -15.62
N GLN A 33 -3.19 3.43 -15.99
CA GLN A 33 -4.27 3.88 -15.12
C GLN A 33 -5.43 2.90 -15.19
N MET A 34 -5.97 2.55 -14.03
CA MET A 34 -7.23 1.81 -13.90
C MET A 34 -8.20 2.66 -13.08
N ARG A 35 -9.50 2.44 -13.30
CA ARG A 35 -10.59 3.02 -12.51
C ARG A 35 -11.51 1.90 -12.06
N PHE A 36 -11.97 2.00 -10.81
CA PHE A 36 -12.90 1.07 -10.19
C PHE A 36 -14.02 1.89 -9.57
N ASP A 37 -15.24 1.69 -10.06
CA ASP A 37 -16.42 2.25 -9.40
C ASP A 37 -16.75 1.38 -8.18
N LEU A 38 -16.69 1.99 -7.00
CA LEU A 38 -16.92 1.28 -5.74
C LEU A 38 -18.41 1.07 -5.45
N SER A 39 -19.33 1.75 -6.15
CA SER A 39 -20.77 1.45 -6.04
C SER A 39 -21.15 0.12 -6.69
N GLU A 40 -20.36 -0.32 -7.68
CA GLU A 40 -20.54 -1.59 -8.38
C GLU A 40 -19.98 -2.80 -7.62
N GLY A 41 -19.28 -2.55 -6.51
CA GLY A 41 -18.78 -3.57 -5.59
C GLY A 41 -17.33 -3.40 -5.18
N PHE A 42 -16.87 -4.29 -4.30
CA PHE A 42 -15.50 -4.25 -3.78
C PHE A 42 -14.51 -4.85 -4.82
N PRO A 43 -13.49 -4.10 -5.29
CA PRO A 43 -12.61 -4.52 -6.38
C PRO A 43 -11.53 -5.53 -5.92
N CYS A 44 -11.95 -6.67 -5.39
CA CYS A 44 -11.10 -7.77 -4.94
C CYS A 44 -10.85 -8.76 -6.08
N VAL A 45 -9.59 -9.10 -6.37
CA VAL A 45 -9.24 -10.08 -7.41
C VAL A 45 -9.95 -11.42 -7.17
N THR A 46 -10.73 -11.88 -8.16
CA THR A 46 -11.53 -13.11 -8.09
C THR A 46 -10.97 -14.24 -8.92
N THR A 47 -10.08 -13.95 -9.88
CA THR A 47 -9.41 -14.96 -10.71
C THR A 47 -8.31 -15.72 -9.97
N LYS A 48 -8.01 -15.33 -8.72
CA LYS A 48 -7.17 -16.03 -7.76
C LYS A 48 -7.65 -15.68 -6.36
N LYS A 49 -7.66 -16.64 -5.43
CA LYS A 49 -7.99 -16.40 -4.03
C LYS A 49 -6.96 -15.47 -3.38
N LEU A 50 -7.43 -14.39 -2.75
CA LEU A 50 -6.61 -13.46 -1.98
C LEU A 50 -6.63 -13.79 -0.48
N HIS A 51 -5.53 -13.48 0.21
CA HIS A 51 -5.45 -13.58 1.67
C HIS A 51 -5.87 -12.26 2.34
N LEU A 52 -7.18 -11.97 2.31
CA LEU A 52 -7.75 -10.69 2.77
C LEU A 52 -7.42 -10.35 4.22
N LYS A 53 -7.23 -11.36 5.09
CA LYS A 53 -6.82 -11.15 6.48
C LYS A 53 -5.54 -10.30 6.57
N SER A 54 -4.54 -10.58 5.74
CA SER A 54 -3.29 -9.81 5.74
C SER A 54 -3.50 -8.37 5.30
N ILE A 55 -4.29 -8.14 4.26
CA ILE A 55 -4.57 -6.80 3.71
C ILE A 55 -5.29 -5.94 4.76
N ILE A 56 -6.27 -6.50 5.46
CA ILE A 56 -7.03 -5.78 6.49
C ILE A 56 -6.12 -5.40 7.66
N HIS A 57 -5.34 -6.35 8.21
CA HIS A 57 -4.45 -6.06 9.34
C HIS A 57 -3.33 -5.10 8.97
N GLU A 58 -2.78 -5.17 7.75
CA GLU A 58 -1.79 -4.22 7.27
C GLU A 58 -2.35 -2.79 7.23
N LEU A 59 -3.57 -2.59 6.70
CA LEU A 59 -4.18 -1.26 6.69
C LEU A 59 -4.46 -0.74 8.11
N LEU A 60 -4.94 -1.59 9.02
CA LEU A 60 -5.15 -1.21 10.42
C LEU A 60 -3.83 -0.84 11.11
N TRP A 61 -2.75 -1.54 10.78
CA TRP A 61 -1.40 -1.27 11.28
C TRP A 61 -0.85 0.07 10.76
N PHE A 62 -1.00 0.36 9.47
CA PHE A 62 -0.68 1.69 8.91
C PHE A 62 -1.48 2.80 9.58
N LEU A 63 -2.79 2.62 9.75
CA LEU A 63 -3.65 3.61 10.40
C LEU A 63 -3.28 3.82 11.87
N LYS A 64 -2.69 2.84 12.57
CA LYS A 64 -2.14 3.03 13.92
C LYS A 64 -0.85 3.83 13.96
N GLY A 65 -0.20 4.03 12.82
CA GLY A 65 1.11 4.68 12.73
C GLY A 65 2.28 3.76 13.10
N ASP A 66 2.02 2.45 13.21
CA ASP A 66 3.00 1.47 13.65
C ASP A 66 3.92 1.07 12.49
N THR A 67 5.17 0.76 12.83
CA THR A 67 6.24 0.36 11.91
C THR A 67 7.00 -0.88 12.40
N ASN A 68 6.61 -1.43 13.56
CA ASN A 68 7.12 -2.70 14.04
C ASN A 68 6.15 -3.83 13.67
N ILE A 69 6.68 -4.96 13.22
CA ILE A 69 5.86 -6.09 12.73
C ILE A 69 5.24 -6.95 13.84
N LYS A 70 5.46 -6.63 15.12
CA LYS A 70 4.90 -7.38 16.26
C LYS A 70 3.37 -7.50 16.18
N TYR A 71 2.65 -6.39 15.94
CA TYR A 71 1.19 -6.42 15.78
C TYR A 71 0.77 -7.35 14.63
N LEU A 72 1.49 -7.31 13.50
CA LEU A 72 1.20 -8.17 12.35
C LEU A 72 1.42 -9.64 12.71
N LYS A 73 2.54 -9.98 13.34
CA LYS A 73 2.89 -11.34 13.79
C LYS A 73 1.88 -11.90 14.79
N GLU A 74 1.46 -11.10 15.78
CA GLU A 74 0.42 -11.48 16.75
C GLU A 74 -0.93 -11.79 16.07
N ASN A 75 -1.21 -11.16 14.94
CA ASN A 75 -2.40 -11.43 14.13
C ASN A 75 -2.16 -12.49 13.03
N GLY A 76 -1.01 -13.15 13.01
CA GLY A 76 -0.67 -14.20 12.05
C GLY A 76 -0.41 -13.68 10.63
N VAL A 77 0.06 -12.44 10.51
CA VAL A 77 0.45 -11.79 9.25
C VAL A 77 1.97 -11.69 9.19
N ARG A 78 2.57 -12.18 8.09
CA ARG A 78 4.03 -12.31 7.91
C ARG A 78 4.58 -11.62 6.66
N ILE A 79 3.76 -10.81 5.99
CA ILE A 79 4.09 -10.22 4.68
C ILE A 79 5.25 -9.20 4.73
N TRP A 80 5.63 -8.75 5.93
CA TRP A 80 6.73 -7.81 6.18
C TRP A 80 7.97 -8.47 6.82
N ASP A 81 7.94 -9.79 7.08
CA ASP A 81 9.00 -10.47 7.85
C ASP A 81 10.38 -10.35 7.19
N GLU A 82 10.46 -10.34 5.86
CA GLU A 82 11.72 -10.31 5.10
C GLU A 82 12.43 -8.94 5.11
N TRP A 83 11.73 -7.87 5.54
CA TRP A 83 12.24 -6.50 5.49
C TRP A 83 12.53 -5.90 6.86
N ALA A 84 12.01 -6.51 7.92
CA ALA A 84 12.22 -6.03 9.27
C ALA A 84 13.59 -6.42 9.80
N ASP A 85 14.14 -5.58 10.68
CA ASP A 85 15.37 -5.90 11.39
C ASP A 85 15.16 -6.98 12.48
N GLU A 86 16.22 -7.28 13.24
CA GLU A 86 16.19 -8.26 14.32
C GLU A 86 15.19 -7.95 15.45
N ASN A 87 14.82 -6.67 15.61
CA ASN A 87 13.84 -6.19 16.58
C ASN A 87 12.42 -6.12 15.99
N GLY A 88 12.27 -6.39 14.70
CA GLY A 88 11.01 -6.31 13.98
C GLY A 88 10.68 -4.91 13.45
N ASP A 89 11.64 -3.97 13.49
CA ASP A 89 11.42 -2.60 13.03
C ASP A 89 11.70 -2.44 11.53
N LEU A 90 10.87 -1.62 10.87
CA LEU A 90 10.99 -1.28 9.45
C LEU A 90 11.50 0.16 9.22
N GLY A 91 11.80 0.89 10.30
CA GLY A 91 12.05 2.34 10.25
C GLY A 91 10.79 3.14 9.91
N HIS A 92 10.96 4.37 9.42
CA HIS A 92 9.87 5.33 9.20
C HIS A 92 9.11 5.12 7.88
N VAL A 93 8.49 3.94 7.73
CA VAL A 93 7.66 3.59 6.57
C VAL A 93 6.22 4.12 6.72
N TYR A 94 5.36 3.78 5.74
CA TYR A 94 3.96 4.21 5.58
C TYR A 94 3.24 4.71 6.84
N GLY A 95 3.02 3.86 7.84
CA GLY A 95 2.27 4.21 9.05
C GLY A 95 2.85 5.43 9.78
N TYR A 96 4.16 5.42 10.01
CA TYR A 96 4.87 6.57 10.59
C TYR A 96 4.65 7.83 9.77
N GLN A 97 4.81 7.76 8.44
CA GLN A 97 4.62 8.93 7.57
C GLN A 97 3.17 9.42 7.54
N TRP A 98 2.20 8.50 7.59
CA TRP A 98 0.77 8.83 7.57
C TRP A 98 0.31 9.54 8.84
N ARG A 99 0.81 9.11 10.01
CA ARG A 99 0.33 9.58 11.32
C ARG A 99 1.27 10.58 12.00
N SER A 100 2.54 10.59 11.59
CA SER A 100 3.63 11.31 12.26
C SER A 100 4.70 11.74 11.26
N TRP A 101 4.34 12.43 10.18
CA TRP A 101 5.34 12.95 9.23
C TRP A 101 6.24 14.00 9.93
N PRO A 102 7.59 13.85 9.91
CA PRO A 102 8.49 14.76 10.61
C PRO A 102 8.67 16.07 9.82
N ALA A 103 8.31 17.19 10.44
CA ALA A 103 8.49 18.52 9.88
C ALA A 103 9.90 19.08 10.23
N PRO A 104 10.45 19.99 9.41
CA PRO A 104 11.76 20.59 9.67
C PRO A 104 11.88 21.36 10.99
N ASP A 105 10.76 21.81 11.56
CA ASP A 105 10.68 22.51 12.86
C ASP A 105 10.59 21.55 14.06
N GLY A 106 10.73 20.24 13.83
CA GLY A 106 10.70 19.21 14.87
C GLY A 106 9.29 18.76 15.27
N LYS A 107 8.23 19.29 14.64
CA LYS A 107 6.85 18.81 14.84
C LYS A 107 6.57 17.57 14.01
N HIS A 108 5.43 16.94 14.29
CA HIS A 108 4.88 15.84 13.50
C HIS A 108 3.52 16.22 12.91
N ILE A 109 3.28 15.79 11.68
CA ILE A 109 2.04 16.05 10.92
C ILE A 109 1.27 14.74 10.76
N ASP A 110 0.04 14.69 11.30
CA ASP A 110 -0.89 13.59 11.10
C ASP A 110 -1.75 13.84 9.85
N GLN A 111 -1.30 13.27 8.72
CA GLN A 111 -1.91 13.47 7.41
C GLN A 111 -3.29 12.81 7.31
N ILE A 112 -3.51 11.69 8.03
CA ILE A 112 -4.80 11.01 8.05
C ILE A 112 -5.86 11.85 8.76
N THR A 113 -5.51 12.44 9.91
CA THR A 113 -6.42 13.36 10.60
C THR A 113 -6.72 14.57 9.74
N GLN A 114 -5.70 15.19 9.14
CA GLN A 114 -5.88 16.37 8.28
C GLN A 114 -6.78 16.09 7.06
N VAL A 115 -6.58 14.98 6.35
CA VAL A 115 -7.40 14.67 5.17
C VAL A 115 -8.85 14.38 5.57
N VAL A 116 -9.09 13.69 6.69
CA VAL A 116 -10.45 13.43 7.20
C VAL A 116 -11.14 14.73 7.60
N GLU A 117 -10.43 15.66 8.24
CA GLU A 117 -10.96 16.99 8.59
C GLU A 117 -11.24 17.83 7.33
N ALA A 118 -10.34 17.82 6.35
CA ALA A 118 -10.53 18.51 5.08
C ALA A 118 -11.75 17.97 4.33
N LEU A 119 -11.94 16.66 4.25
CA LEU A 119 -13.12 16.07 3.61
C LEU A 119 -14.44 16.47 4.30
N LYS A 120 -14.42 16.66 5.63
CA LYS A 120 -15.60 17.11 6.39
C LYS A 120 -15.90 18.59 6.22
N ASN A 121 -14.86 19.43 6.18
CA ASN A 121 -14.98 20.87 6.32
C ASN A 121 -14.71 21.68 5.04
N ASN A 122 -14.00 21.09 4.08
CA ASN A 122 -13.64 21.70 2.80
C ASN A 122 -13.55 20.63 1.68
N PRO A 123 -14.68 20.00 1.30
CA PRO A 123 -14.70 18.86 0.39
C PRO A 123 -14.24 19.19 -1.04
N ASP A 124 -14.25 20.46 -1.44
CA ASP A 124 -13.85 20.92 -2.78
C ASP A 124 -12.34 21.24 -2.89
N SER A 125 -11.58 21.06 -1.79
CA SER A 125 -10.12 21.20 -1.78
C SER A 125 -9.47 20.25 -2.80
N ARG A 126 -8.45 20.73 -3.52
CA ARG A 126 -7.72 19.97 -4.54
C ARG A 126 -6.33 19.59 -4.07
#